data_AF-A0A972ID58-F1
#
_entry.id   AF-A0A972ID58-F1
#
_cell.length_a   1.000
_cell.length_b   1.000
_cell.length_c   1.000
_cell.angle_alpha   90.00
_cell.angle_beta   90.00
_cell.angle_gamma   90.00
#
_symmetry.space_group_name_H-M   'P 1'
#
loop_
_entity.id
_entity.type
_entity.pdbx_description
1 polymer ?
#
loop_
_entity_poly.entity_id
_entity_poly.type
_entity_poly.pdbx_seq_one_letter_code
_entity_poly.pdbx_strand_id
1 'polypeptide(L)'
;MKKSAVFFHVCFIQSLQENIQSSESLQNYAKERIHAADYWMKMDYDQVWELMFPPTIKRSWMVHSNGQCPDCGNDVHMYKWVIDAKNKPWKLVCPHCNGAFPKNDFYAYYKSGICEDGIFRYEKADPSLLVNEEDGSRYGVDDGFSYTDEKGDKYWFIATYLVYGQWRQIVLEGVSVLSDAYCITGDLEFARRAIILLDRIADLYPDFDFREQGIMYEDEKTSRGYVSYWAAASTEAQILAVSYDKVFSAIEKDPFILSYLHEKAVKHNLSNRKATVSDIRKNIEERILKDTIA
;
A
#
# COMPACT_ATOMS: atom_id res chain seq x y z
N MET A 1 18.40 13.82 -12.33
CA MET A 1 16.93 13.69 -12.35
C MET A 1 16.47 13.38 -13.76
N LYS A 2 15.40 12.59 -13.88
CA LYS A 2 14.77 12.19 -15.13
C LYS A 2 14.30 13.44 -15.91
N LYS A 3 14.54 13.47 -17.22
CA LYS A 3 14.18 14.62 -18.08
C LYS A 3 12.86 14.41 -18.85
N SER A 4 12.53 13.16 -19.15
CA SER A 4 11.33 12.79 -19.90
C SER A 4 10.88 11.37 -19.50
N ALA A 5 9.61 11.06 -19.77
CA ALA A 5 9.16 9.66 -19.81
C ALA A 5 10.03 8.89 -20.82
N VAL A 6 10.45 7.68 -20.45
CA VAL A 6 11.38 6.85 -21.23
C VAL A 6 10.61 5.78 -22.00
N PHE A 7 9.70 5.08 -21.34
CA PHE A 7 8.90 4.02 -21.95
C PHE A 7 7.56 4.55 -22.47
N PHE A 8 6.90 5.41 -21.68
CA PHE A 8 5.58 5.96 -21.97
C PHE A 8 5.68 7.38 -22.56
N HIS A 9 6.56 7.56 -23.54
CA HIS A 9 6.68 8.84 -24.27
C HIS A 9 5.45 9.12 -25.14
N VAL A 10 5.25 10.37 -25.54
CA VAL A 10 4.02 10.84 -26.22
C VAL A 10 3.63 9.99 -27.44
N CYS A 11 4.58 9.63 -28.31
CA CYS A 11 4.29 8.81 -29.49
C CYS A 11 3.81 7.39 -29.14
N PHE A 12 4.33 6.80 -28.05
CA PHE A 12 3.91 5.47 -27.60
C PHE A 12 2.47 5.51 -27.08
N ILE A 13 2.14 6.53 -26.29
CA ILE A 13 0.78 6.73 -25.78
C ILE A 13 -0.21 6.95 -26.93
N GLN A 14 0.16 7.77 -27.92
CA GLN A 14 -0.69 7.98 -29.09
C GLN A 14 -0.93 6.67 -29.85
N SER A 15 0.12 5.90 -30.15
CA SER A 15 -0.05 4.60 -30.83
C SER A 15 -0.84 3.59 -30.00
N LEU A 16 -0.67 3.57 -28.67
CA LEU A 16 -1.47 2.75 -27.76
C LEU A 16 -2.97 3.08 -27.91
N GLN A 17 -3.32 4.36 -27.87
CA GLN A 17 -4.70 4.83 -27.94
C GLN A 17 -5.31 4.56 -29.33
N GLU A 18 -4.57 4.79 -30.41
CA GLU A 18 -4.98 4.46 -31.78
C GLU A 18 -5.26 2.96 -31.95
N ASN A 19 -4.37 2.11 -31.43
CA ASN A 19 -4.55 0.65 -31.45
C ASN A 19 -5.77 0.20 -30.63
N ILE A 20 -6.03 0.82 -29.48
CA ILE A 20 -7.24 0.54 -28.70
C ILE A 20 -8.48 0.85 -29.54
N GLN A 21 -8.51 1.98 -30.26
CA GLN A 21 -9.65 2.33 -31.10
C GLN A 21 -9.84 1.40 -32.31
N SER A 22 -8.78 0.76 -32.80
CA SER A 22 -8.86 -0.09 -33.99
C SER A 22 -9.42 -1.50 -33.77
N SER A 23 -9.70 -1.91 -32.52
CA SER A 23 -10.16 -3.28 -32.22
C SER A 23 -11.13 -3.33 -31.04
N GLU A 24 -12.33 -3.90 -31.25
CA GLU A 24 -13.32 -4.09 -30.19
C GLU A 24 -12.78 -4.89 -29.00
N SER A 25 -11.93 -5.89 -29.26
CA SER A 25 -11.27 -6.67 -28.21
C SER A 25 -10.35 -5.78 -27.35
N LEU A 26 -9.59 -4.89 -27.97
CA LEU A 26 -8.72 -3.94 -27.25
C LEU A 26 -9.54 -2.87 -26.52
N GLN A 27 -10.67 -2.42 -27.08
CA GLN A 27 -11.59 -1.52 -26.38
C GLN A 27 -12.19 -2.17 -25.13
N ASN A 28 -12.58 -3.44 -25.21
CA ASN A 28 -13.12 -4.17 -24.06
C ASN A 28 -12.05 -4.38 -22.99
N TYR A 29 -10.83 -4.76 -23.38
CA TYR A 29 -9.70 -4.83 -22.45
C TYR A 29 -9.40 -3.47 -21.80
N ALA A 30 -9.41 -2.39 -22.57
CA ALA A 30 -9.20 -1.03 -22.05
C ALA A 30 -10.29 -0.66 -21.02
N LYS A 31 -11.57 -0.98 -21.28
CA LYS A 31 -12.66 -0.76 -20.32
C LYS A 31 -12.44 -1.53 -19.02
N GLU A 32 -12.01 -2.78 -19.07
CA GLU A 32 -11.70 -3.57 -17.88
C GLU A 32 -10.56 -2.94 -17.06
N ARG A 33 -9.50 -2.45 -17.73
CA ARG A 33 -8.38 -1.76 -17.06
C ARG A 33 -8.80 -0.43 -16.44
N ILE A 34 -9.70 0.32 -17.08
CA ILE A 34 -10.26 1.55 -16.51
C ILE A 34 -11.12 1.21 -15.28
N HIS A 35 -12.04 0.24 -15.38
CA HIS A 35 -12.88 -0.17 -14.25
C HIS A 35 -12.07 -0.71 -13.06
N ALA A 36 -10.88 -1.29 -13.29
CA ALA A 36 -10.01 -1.73 -12.20
C ALA A 36 -9.61 -0.56 -11.28
N ALA A 37 -9.61 0.69 -11.76
CA ALA A 37 -9.29 1.87 -10.98
C ALA A 37 -10.48 2.43 -10.16
N ASP A 38 -11.71 1.92 -10.35
CA ASP A 38 -12.94 2.48 -9.76
C ASP A 38 -12.89 2.61 -8.24
N TYR A 39 -12.20 1.68 -7.56
CA TYR A 39 -12.06 1.70 -6.11
C TYR A 39 -11.39 3.00 -5.63
N TRP A 40 -10.27 3.38 -6.24
CA TRP A 40 -9.54 4.60 -5.89
C TRP A 40 -10.20 5.86 -6.45
N MET A 41 -10.91 5.75 -7.58
CA MET A 41 -11.64 6.89 -8.15
C MET A 41 -12.82 7.34 -7.28
N LYS A 42 -13.37 6.44 -6.46
CA LYS A 42 -14.40 6.77 -5.45
C LYS A 42 -13.84 7.46 -4.21
N MET A 43 -12.52 7.45 -4.02
CA MET A 43 -11.86 8.12 -2.91
C MET A 43 -11.56 9.57 -3.26
N ASP A 44 -11.66 10.44 -2.25
CA ASP A 44 -11.07 11.77 -2.33
C ASP A 44 -9.53 11.70 -2.23
N TYR A 45 -8.87 12.83 -2.47
CA TYR A 45 -7.40 12.87 -2.50
C TYR A 45 -6.76 12.61 -1.13
N ASP A 46 -7.43 13.01 -0.05
CA ASP A 46 -6.95 12.81 1.33
C ASP A 46 -6.99 11.34 1.70
N GLN A 47 -8.09 10.66 1.39
CA GLN A 47 -8.23 9.22 1.52
C GLN A 47 -7.15 8.48 0.74
N VAL A 48 -6.85 8.89 -0.50
CA VAL A 48 -5.76 8.29 -1.30
C VAL A 48 -4.39 8.51 -0.67
N TRP A 49 -4.13 9.71 -0.13
CA TRP A 49 -2.88 10.03 0.56
C TRP A 49 -2.71 9.22 1.87
N GLU A 50 -3.81 8.96 2.59
CA GLU A 50 -3.81 8.19 3.84
C GLU A 50 -3.61 6.68 3.65
N LEU A 51 -3.68 6.15 2.41
CA LEU A 51 -3.53 4.72 2.13
C LEU A 51 -2.14 4.17 2.49
N MET A 52 -1.10 4.98 2.44
CA MET A 52 0.25 4.52 2.79
C MET A 52 0.47 4.58 4.30
N PHE A 53 0.77 3.42 4.89
CA PHE A 53 1.08 3.28 6.31
C PHE A 53 2.56 3.54 6.60
N PRO A 54 2.94 3.95 7.82
CA PRO A 54 4.33 4.17 8.22
C PRO A 54 5.06 2.86 8.56
N PRO A 55 6.41 2.85 8.60
CA PRO A 55 7.24 1.69 8.95
C PRO A 55 7.20 1.27 10.43
N THR A 56 6.28 1.84 11.23
CA THR A 56 6.24 1.63 12.67
C THR A 56 5.63 0.30 13.07
N ILE A 57 4.78 -0.28 12.23
CA ILE A 57 4.12 -1.57 12.49
C ILE A 57 4.93 -2.70 11.85
N LYS A 58 5.01 -3.85 12.55
CA LYS A 58 5.65 -5.06 12.02
C LYS A 58 4.96 -5.51 10.73
N ARG A 59 5.72 -6.20 9.87
CA ARG A 59 5.22 -6.79 8.62
C ARG A 59 5.59 -8.26 8.60
N SER A 60 4.66 -9.14 8.27
CA SER A 60 4.89 -10.58 8.30
C SER A 60 4.55 -11.23 6.98
N TRP A 61 5.41 -12.15 6.53
CA TRP A 61 5.15 -12.90 5.31
C TRP A 61 4.07 -13.99 5.49
N MET A 62 3.86 -14.49 6.71
CA MET A 62 2.76 -15.42 7.03
C MET A 62 2.10 -15.02 8.35
N VAL A 63 0.81 -15.32 8.51
CA VAL A 63 0.14 -15.16 9.81
C VAL A 63 0.80 -16.09 10.83
N HIS A 64 0.92 -17.36 10.46
CA HIS A 64 1.67 -18.41 11.15
C HIS A 64 1.92 -19.50 10.10
N SER A 65 3.17 -19.86 9.84
CA SER A 65 3.58 -20.64 8.66
C SER A 65 2.98 -22.04 8.64
N ASN A 66 2.91 -22.70 9.78
CA ASN A 66 2.29 -24.01 9.98
C ASN A 66 0.96 -23.91 10.77
N GLY A 67 0.16 -22.87 10.49
CA GLY A 67 -0.88 -22.40 11.40
C GLY A 67 -2.23 -23.10 11.22
N GLN A 68 -2.97 -23.20 12.31
CA GLN A 68 -4.39 -23.57 12.31
C GLN A 68 -5.24 -22.33 12.61
N CYS A 69 -6.47 -22.29 12.11
CA CYS A 69 -7.37 -21.21 12.44
C CYS A 69 -7.76 -21.30 13.93
N PRO A 70 -7.59 -20.23 14.73
CA PRO A 70 -7.96 -20.28 16.15
C PRO A 70 -9.43 -20.66 16.40
N ASP A 71 -10.35 -20.25 15.53
CA ASP A 71 -11.80 -20.49 15.71
C ASP A 71 -12.22 -21.94 15.40
N CYS A 72 -11.59 -22.61 14.42
CA CYS A 72 -12.07 -23.91 13.95
C CYS A 72 -11.02 -25.03 13.92
N GLY A 73 -9.77 -24.74 14.25
CA GLY A 73 -8.66 -25.70 14.25
C GLY A 73 -8.25 -26.22 12.86
N ASN A 74 -8.91 -25.79 11.79
CA ASN A 74 -8.56 -26.22 10.44
C ASN A 74 -7.25 -25.58 9.98
N ASP A 75 -6.54 -26.32 9.14
CA ASP A 75 -5.24 -25.93 8.57
C ASP A 75 -5.35 -24.71 7.66
N VAL A 76 -4.62 -23.65 8.02
CA VAL A 76 -4.46 -22.40 7.27
C VAL A 76 -2.98 -22.11 7.04
N HIS A 77 -2.18 -23.15 6.79
CA HIS A 77 -0.74 -23.01 6.54
C HIS A 77 -0.42 -21.95 5.49
N MET A 78 0.70 -21.25 5.72
CA MET A 78 1.32 -20.32 4.79
C MET A 78 0.34 -19.23 4.31
N TYR A 79 -0.13 -19.33 3.07
CA TYR A 79 -0.86 -18.30 2.33
C TYR A 79 -2.37 -18.53 2.27
N LYS A 80 -2.91 -19.47 3.06
CA LYS A 80 -4.32 -19.87 2.98
C LYS A 80 -5.33 -18.85 3.50
N TRP A 81 -4.89 -17.87 4.29
CA TRP A 81 -5.75 -16.79 4.77
C TRP A 81 -6.27 -15.96 3.59
N VAL A 82 -7.59 -15.74 3.54
CA VAL A 82 -8.23 -14.94 2.50
C VAL A 82 -8.14 -13.47 2.90
N ILE A 83 -7.59 -12.65 2.02
CA ILE A 83 -7.45 -11.20 2.21
C ILE A 83 -8.15 -10.52 1.05
N ASP A 84 -9.16 -9.72 1.38
CA ASP A 84 -9.89 -8.86 0.45
C ASP A 84 -9.92 -7.46 1.04
N ALA A 85 -8.84 -6.71 0.84
CA ALA A 85 -8.66 -5.41 1.47
C ALA A 85 -9.65 -4.35 0.97
N LYS A 86 -10.24 -4.54 -0.21
CA LYS A 86 -11.23 -3.60 -0.77
C LYS A 86 -12.58 -3.75 -0.09
N ASN A 87 -13.02 -4.98 0.23
CA ASN A 87 -14.33 -5.23 0.84
C ASN A 87 -14.27 -5.54 2.35
N LYS A 88 -13.13 -6.02 2.85
CA LYS A 88 -12.88 -6.37 4.25
C LYS A 88 -11.54 -5.78 4.72
N PRO A 89 -11.42 -4.44 4.76
CA PRO A 89 -10.18 -3.80 5.16
C PRO A 89 -9.82 -4.19 6.60
N TRP A 90 -8.52 -4.30 6.85
CA TRP A 90 -7.91 -4.63 8.15
C TRP A 90 -8.29 -5.99 8.74
N LYS A 91 -8.80 -6.92 7.92
CA LYS A 91 -9.14 -8.28 8.35
C LYS A 91 -8.59 -9.34 7.39
N LEU A 92 -8.33 -10.53 7.93
CA LEU A 92 -8.05 -11.77 7.22
C LEU A 92 -9.13 -12.78 7.58
N VAL A 93 -9.55 -13.58 6.61
CA VAL A 93 -10.67 -14.51 6.76
C VAL A 93 -10.19 -15.94 6.61
N CYS A 94 -10.56 -16.79 7.56
CA CYS A 94 -10.32 -18.22 7.44
C CYS A 94 -11.20 -18.81 6.32
N PRO A 95 -10.64 -19.53 5.34
CA PRO A 95 -11.41 -20.10 4.23
C PRO A 95 -12.36 -21.24 4.64
N HIS A 96 -12.21 -21.77 5.87
CA HIS A 96 -12.98 -22.92 6.35
C HIS A 96 -14.21 -22.52 7.17
N CYS A 97 -14.05 -21.58 8.11
CA CYS A 97 -15.14 -21.15 9.01
C CYS A 97 -15.63 -19.72 8.75
N ASN A 98 -15.00 -18.98 7.83
CA ASN A 98 -15.24 -17.56 7.58
C ASN A 98 -14.98 -16.63 8.78
N GLY A 99 -14.34 -17.13 9.85
CA GLY A 99 -13.90 -16.33 10.98
C GLY A 99 -12.90 -15.26 10.55
N ALA A 100 -13.17 -14.01 10.92
CA ALA A 100 -12.33 -12.86 10.62
C ALA A 100 -11.38 -12.55 11.78
N PHE A 101 -10.13 -12.22 11.44
CA PHE A 101 -9.08 -11.85 12.39
C PHE A 101 -8.34 -10.58 11.93
N PRO A 102 -7.83 -9.76 12.86
CA PRO A 102 -7.99 -9.94 14.30
C PRO A 102 -9.42 -9.61 14.76
N LYS A 103 -9.74 -9.97 16.01
CA LYS A 103 -11.06 -9.80 16.60
C LYS A 103 -11.34 -8.38 17.12
N ASN A 104 -10.31 -7.53 17.19
CA ASN A 104 -10.44 -6.09 17.47
C ASN A 104 -10.58 -5.24 16.20
N ASP A 105 -11.10 -4.02 16.34
CA ASP A 105 -11.00 -2.98 15.32
C ASP A 105 -9.59 -2.36 15.34
N PHE A 106 -8.66 -3.01 14.62
CA PHE A 106 -7.31 -2.50 14.51
C PHE A 106 -7.25 -1.14 13.81
N TYR A 107 -8.19 -0.83 12.91
CA TYR A 107 -8.15 0.46 12.20
C TYR A 107 -8.50 1.62 13.13
N ALA A 108 -9.47 1.45 14.02
CA ALA A 108 -9.74 2.42 15.07
C ALA A 108 -8.53 2.58 16.00
N TYR A 109 -7.92 1.48 16.44
CA TYR A 109 -6.70 1.50 17.25
C TYR A 109 -5.56 2.24 16.52
N TYR A 110 -5.32 1.92 15.26
CA TYR A 110 -4.34 2.59 14.40
C TYR A 110 -4.60 4.10 14.31
N LYS A 111 -5.82 4.52 13.97
CA LYS A 111 -6.17 5.94 13.85
C LYS A 111 -5.97 6.70 15.16
N SER A 112 -6.27 6.09 16.30
CA SER A 112 -6.10 6.72 17.61
C SER A 112 -4.64 7.07 17.93
N GLY A 113 -3.67 6.38 17.30
CA GLY A 113 -2.24 6.63 17.49
C GLY A 113 -1.58 7.48 16.42
N ILE A 114 -2.32 7.98 15.41
CA ILE A 114 -1.76 8.87 14.38
C ILE A 114 -1.49 10.25 15.00
N CYS A 115 -0.23 10.68 14.94
CA CYS A 115 0.20 11.99 15.43
C CYS A 115 0.05 13.09 14.37
N GLU A 116 0.33 14.35 14.74
CA GLU A 116 0.24 15.52 13.86
C GLU A 116 1.06 15.39 12.56
N ASP A 117 2.20 14.70 12.63
CA ASP A 117 3.06 14.40 11.48
C ASP A 117 2.53 13.26 10.58
N GLY A 118 1.34 12.71 10.89
CA GLY A 118 0.72 11.63 10.15
C GLY A 118 1.37 10.26 10.37
N ILE A 119 2.19 10.10 11.42
CA ILE A 119 2.86 8.85 11.76
C ILE A 119 2.19 8.22 12.99
N PHE A 120 1.86 6.93 12.87
CA PHE A 120 1.33 6.11 13.95
C PHE A 120 2.38 5.81 15.02
N ARG A 121 2.03 6.03 16.28
CA ARG A 121 2.86 5.75 17.46
C ARG A 121 2.08 4.96 18.50
N TYR A 122 2.62 3.82 18.91
CA TYR A 122 1.98 2.90 19.86
C TYR A 122 1.66 3.57 21.20
N GLU A 123 2.57 4.41 21.71
CA GLU A 123 2.41 5.12 22.98
C GLU A 123 1.31 6.21 22.95
N LYS A 124 0.76 6.51 21.77
CA LYS A 124 -0.35 7.45 21.58
C LYS A 124 -1.67 6.75 21.29
N ALA A 125 -1.62 5.49 20.85
CA ALA A 125 -2.81 4.72 20.52
C ALA A 125 -3.63 4.41 21.77
N ASP A 126 -4.94 4.37 21.62
CA ASP A 126 -5.90 4.09 22.70
C ASP A 126 -5.94 2.58 22.98
N PRO A 127 -5.35 2.09 24.09
CA PRO A 127 -5.29 0.67 24.39
C PRO A 127 -6.68 0.09 24.73
N SER A 128 -7.70 0.91 24.99
CA SER A 128 -9.05 0.43 25.26
C SER A 128 -9.72 -0.21 24.03
N LEU A 129 -9.21 0.07 22.82
CA LEU A 129 -9.65 -0.52 21.56
C LEU A 129 -9.04 -1.91 21.30
N LEU A 130 -8.10 -2.37 22.13
CA LEU A 130 -7.50 -3.71 22.03
C LEU A 130 -8.38 -4.74 22.75
N VAL A 131 -9.60 -4.92 22.27
CA VAL A 131 -10.57 -5.88 22.80
C VAL A 131 -11.27 -6.59 21.65
N ASN A 132 -11.66 -7.84 21.87
CA ASN A 132 -12.51 -8.56 20.93
C ASN A 132 -13.88 -7.84 20.84
N GLU A 133 -14.27 -7.41 19.64
CA GLU A 133 -15.51 -6.64 19.41
C GLU A 133 -16.78 -7.45 19.73
N GLU A 134 -16.69 -8.79 19.73
CA GLU A 134 -17.84 -9.68 19.94
C GLU A 134 -18.17 -9.87 21.43
N ASP A 135 -17.15 -9.99 22.28
CA ASP A 135 -17.33 -10.41 23.69
C ASP A 135 -16.50 -9.62 24.71
N GLY A 136 -15.66 -8.68 24.27
CA GLY A 136 -14.79 -7.87 25.14
C GLY A 136 -13.57 -8.62 25.69
N SER A 137 -13.32 -9.86 25.28
CA SER A 137 -12.16 -10.65 25.71
C SER A 137 -10.87 -10.22 25.00
N ARG A 138 -9.75 -10.89 25.31
CA ARG A 138 -8.46 -10.73 24.63
C ARG A 138 -8.22 -11.75 23.52
N TYR A 139 -9.16 -12.68 23.32
CA TYR A 139 -9.04 -13.72 22.31
C TYR A 139 -9.03 -13.11 20.90
N GLY A 140 -8.06 -13.54 20.08
CA GLY A 140 -7.89 -13.08 18.70
C GLY A 140 -7.53 -11.60 18.52
N VAL A 141 -7.21 -10.87 19.61
CA VAL A 141 -6.82 -9.45 19.56
C VAL A 141 -5.37 -9.33 19.09
N ASP A 142 -5.13 -8.52 18.06
CA ASP A 142 -3.80 -8.18 17.55
C ASP A 142 -3.61 -6.66 17.65
N ASP A 143 -2.54 -6.26 18.31
CA ASP A 143 -2.15 -4.86 18.52
C ASP A 143 -1.10 -4.38 17.49
N GLY A 144 -0.80 -5.20 16.48
CA GLY A 144 0.27 -4.97 15.51
C GLY A 144 1.56 -5.72 15.85
N PHE A 145 1.62 -6.39 17.00
CA PHE A 145 2.71 -7.27 17.46
C PHE A 145 2.25 -8.71 17.72
N SER A 146 1.28 -9.21 16.95
CA SER A 146 0.69 -10.55 16.99
C SER A 146 -0.32 -10.80 18.10
N TYR A 147 -1.27 -11.68 17.80
CA TYR A 147 -2.06 -12.40 18.78
C TYR A 147 -1.29 -13.66 19.24
N THR A 148 -1.23 -13.94 20.53
CA THR A 148 -0.65 -15.20 21.07
C THR A 148 -1.77 -16.07 21.63
N ASP A 149 -1.87 -17.31 21.17
CA ASP A 149 -2.89 -18.26 21.65
C ASP A 149 -2.50 -18.94 22.98
N GLU A 150 -3.37 -19.82 23.49
CA GLU A 150 -3.14 -20.55 24.74
C GLU A 150 -1.95 -21.51 24.69
N LYS A 151 -1.50 -21.93 23.51
CA LYS A 151 -0.34 -22.79 23.31
C LYS A 151 0.97 -21.99 23.25
N GLY A 152 0.88 -20.66 23.18
CA GLY A 152 2.01 -19.77 22.99
C GLY A 152 2.36 -19.53 21.52
N ASP A 153 1.53 -19.99 20.59
CA ASP A 153 1.73 -19.75 19.16
C ASP A 153 1.35 -18.31 18.81
N LYS A 154 2.22 -17.64 18.03
CA LYS A 154 1.99 -16.27 17.57
C LYS A 154 1.32 -16.26 16.22
N TYR A 155 0.34 -15.37 16.07
CA TYR A 155 -0.44 -15.11 14.86
C TYR A 155 -0.29 -13.64 14.47
N TRP A 156 0.42 -13.39 13.38
CA TRP A 156 0.79 -12.07 12.86
C TRP A 156 -0.30 -11.50 11.94
N PHE A 157 -1.57 -11.47 12.38
CA PHE A 157 -2.69 -11.08 11.53
C PHE A 157 -2.48 -9.72 10.86
N ILE A 158 -2.32 -8.66 11.65
CA ILE A 158 -2.19 -7.31 11.12
C ILE A 158 -0.89 -7.14 10.32
N ALA A 159 0.21 -7.70 10.83
CA ALA A 159 1.50 -7.62 10.15
C ALA A 159 1.45 -8.31 8.76
N THR A 160 0.69 -9.39 8.60
CA THR A 160 0.46 -10.02 7.29
C THR A 160 -0.53 -9.25 6.43
N TYR A 161 -1.61 -8.70 7.02
CA TYR A 161 -2.54 -7.83 6.29
C TYR A 161 -1.83 -6.61 5.70
N LEU A 162 -0.88 -6.00 6.41
CA LEU A 162 -0.14 -4.84 5.89
C LEU A 162 0.64 -5.16 4.62
N VAL A 163 1.17 -6.38 4.48
CA VAL A 163 1.91 -6.81 3.27
C VAL A 163 0.94 -7.13 2.13
N TYR A 164 -0.05 -7.99 2.36
CA TYR A 164 -0.88 -8.52 1.27
C TYR A 164 -2.13 -7.70 0.99
N GLY A 165 -2.77 -7.18 2.03
CA GLY A 165 -3.94 -6.32 1.90
C GLY A 165 -3.52 -4.89 1.60
N GLN A 166 -2.94 -4.20 2.59
CA GLN A 166 -2.68 -2.76 2.47
C GLN A 166 -1.65 -2.45 1.38
N TRP A 167 -0.46 -3.06 1.45
CA TRP A 167 0.60 -2.74 0.48
C TRP A 167 0.29 -3.26 -0.92
N ARG A 168 0.01 -4.56 -1.06
CA ARG A 168 -0.16 -5.17 -2.39
C ARG A 168 -1.49 -4.84 -3.07
N GLN A 169 -2.63 -5.05 -2.40
CA GLN A 169 -3.96 -4.86 -3.03
C GLN A 169 -4.42 -3.39 -3.05
N ILE A 170 -3.98 -2.56 -2.08
CA ILE A 170 -4.47 -1.18 -1.97
C ILE A 170 -3.46 -0.16 -2.50
N VAL A 171 -2.20 -0.23 -2.08
CA VAL A 171 -1.21 0.79 -2.47
C VAL A 171 -0.59 0.50 -3.84
N LEU A 172 0.04 -0.66 -4.01
CA LEU A 172 0.74 -1.01 -5.25
C LEU A 172 -0.21 -1.24 -6.43
N GLU A 173 -1.29 -1.97 -6.21
CA GLU A 173 -2.32 -2.14 -7.24
C GLU A 173 -2.88 -0.78 -7.66
N GLY A 174 -3.16 0.12 -6.70
CA GLY A 174 -3.65 1.47 -6.96
C GLY A 174 -2.72 2.27 -7.85
N VAL A 175 -1.44 2.36 -7.49
CA VAL A 175 -0.40 3.00 -8.33
C VAL A 175 -0.40 2.43 -9.75
N SER A 176 -0.46 1.10 -9.87
CA SER A 176 -0.43 0.41 -11.16
C SER A 176 -1.66 0.72 -12.01
N VAL A 177 -2.88 0.44 -11.51
CA VAL A 177 -4.11 0.57 -12.30
C VAL A 177 -4.47 2.02 -12.60
N LEU A 178 -4.21 2.95 -11.68
CA LEU A 178 -4.41 4.38 -11.93
C LEU A 178 -3.46 4.87 -13.03
N SER A 179 -2.17 4.47 -12.96
CA SER A 179 -1.22 4.85 -14.01
C SER A 179 -1.55 4.24 -15.38
N ASP A 180 -2.08 3.01 -15.42
CA ASP A 180 -2.57 2.37 -16.65
C ASP A 180 -3.78 3.10 -17.23
N ALA A 181 -4.78 3.40 -16.39
CA ALA A 181 -5.99 4.10 -16.80
C ALA A 181 -5.66 5.48 -17.36
N TYR A 182 -4.68 6.18 -16.78
CA TYR A 182 -4.16 7.43 -17.34
C TYR A 182 -3.57 7.24 -18.75
N CYS A 183 -2.73 6.23 -18.98
CA CYS A 183 -2.19 5.98 -20.32
C CYS A 183 -3.27 5.66 -21.36
N ILE A 184 -4.33 4.95 -20.95
CA ILE A 184 -5.44 4.57 -21.82
C ILE A 184 -6.31 5.79 -22.17
N THR A 185 -6.63 6.62 -21.19
CA THR A 185 -7.67 7.66 -21.31
C THR A 185 -7.13 9.06 -21.55
N GLY A 186 -5.91 9.35 -21.06
CA GLY A 186 -5.38 10.70 -20.95
C GLY A 186 -6.00 11.55 -19.83
N ASP A 187 -6.93 11.01 -19.04
CA ASP A 187 -7.62 11.76 -17.98
C ASP A 187 -6.72 11.98 -16.76
N LEU A 188 -6.50 13.26 -16.43
CA LEU A 188 -5.63 13.68 -15.34
C LEU A 188 -6.11 13.19 -13.96
N GLU A 189 -7.38 12.87 -13.76
CA GLU A 189 -7.86 12.37 -12.45
C GLU A 189 -7.21 11.04 -12.04
N PHE A 190 -6.92 10.17 -13.01
CA PHE A 190 -6.17 8.94 -12.75
C PHE A 190 -4.70 9.26 -12.40
N ALA A 191 -4.07 10.14 -13.17
CA ALA A 191 -2.69 10.56 -12.92
C ALA A 191 -2.54 11.23 -11.54
N ARG A 192 -3.48 12.10 -11.16
CA ARG A 192 -3.52 12.79 -9.86
C ARG A 192 -3.40 11.81 -8.70
N ARG A 193 -4.29 10.81 -8.66
CA ARG A 193 -4.30 9.80 -7.59
C ARG A 193 -3.06 8.90 -7.61
N ALA A 194 -2.58 8.52 -8.81
CA ALA A 194 -1.34 7.76 -8.93
C ALA A 194 -0.12 8.54 -8.41
N ILE A 195 -0.03 9.84 -8.72
CA ILE A 195 1.06 10.71 -8.26
C ILE A 195 0.98 10.93 -6.75
N ILE A 196 -0.21 11.13 -6.19
CA ILE A 196 -0.40 11.25 -4.74
C ILE A 196 0.11 9.98 -4.01
N LEU A 197 -0.24 8.79 -4.51
CA LEU A 197 0.27 7.54 -3.94
C LEU A 197 1.80 7.43 -4.10
N LEU A 198 2.34 7.66 -5.29
CA LEU A 198 3.79 7.59 -5.54
C LEU A 198 4.58 8.55 -4.65
N ASP A 199 4.11 9.79 -4.50
CA ASP A 199 4.77 10.79 -3.67
C ASP A 199 4.71 10.41 -2.19
N ARG A 200 3.56 9.93 -1.71
CA ARG A 200 3.42 9.50 -0.32
C ARG A 200 4.20 8.23 -0.01
N ILE A 201 4.28 7.27 -0.95
CA ILE A 201 5.18 6.12 -0.84
C ILE A 201 6.60 6.64 -0.66
N ALA A 202 7.05 7.56 -1.53
CA ALA A 202 8.40 8.12 -1.46
C ALA A 202 8.69 8.86 -0.14
N ASP A 203 7.70 9.44 0.53
CA ASP A 203 7.91 10.03 1.87
C ASP A 203 8.35 8.99 2.91
N LEU A 204 7.85 7.75 2.82
CA LEU A 204 8.01 6.72 3.84
C LEU A 204 8.92 5.55 3.42
N TYR A 205 9.14 5.36 2.12
CA TYR A 205 9.77 4.15 1.56
C TYR A 205 11.17 3.86 2.13
N PRO A 206 12.09 4.84 2.24
CA PRO A 206 13.45 4.58 2.75
C PRO A 206 13.51 4.14 4.22
N ASP A 207 12.45 4.39 4.99
CA ASP A 207 12.41 4.06 6.41
C ASP A 207 11.88 2.63 6.65
N PHE A 208 11.43 1.94 5.60
CA PHE A 208 11.07 0.54 5.66
C PHE A 208 12.28 -0.38 5.51
N ASP A 209 12.50 -1.20 6.52
CA ASP A 209 13.55 -2.23 6.53
C ASP A 209 12.95 -3.56 6.99
N PHE A 210 12.71 -4.48 6.04
CA PHE A 210 12.15 -5.79 6.34
C PHE A 210 13.04 -6.61 7.28
N ARG A 211 14.34 -6.32 7.37
CA ARG A 211 15.21 -7.05 8.29
C ARG A 211 14.87 -6.75 9.75
N GLU A 212 14.70 -5.47 10.08
CA GLU A 212 14.45 -5.04 11.45
C GLU A 212 12.96 -5.09 11.84
N GLN A 213 12.09 -4.87 10.87
CA GLN A 213 10.65 -4.73 11.08
C GLN A 213 9.85 -5.93 10.55
N GLY A 214 10.47 -6.84 9.80
CA GLY A 214 9.82 -7.96 9.14
C GLY A 214 9.93 -9.29 9.89
N ILE A 215 8.91 -10.13 9.74
CA ILE A 215 8.84 -11.52 10.18
C ILE A 215 8.77 -12.43 8.95
N MET A 216 9.63 -13.45 8.89
CA MET A 216 9.60 -14.46 7.84
C MET A 216 9.45 -15.83 8.50
N TYR A 217 8.40 -16.55 8.14
CA TYR A 217 7.89 -17.67 8.93
C TYR A 217 7.58 -17.17 10.35
N GLU A 218 8.38 -17.56 11.35
CA GLU A 218 8.21 -17.16 12.75
C GLU A 218 9.43 -16.39 13.29
N ASP A 219 10.42 -16.13 12.44
CA ASP A 219 11.71 -15.56 12.84
C ASP A 219 11.91 -14.12 12.35
N GLU A 220 12.56 -13.32 13.18
CA GLU A 220 13.01 -11.96 12.85
C GLU A 220 14.40 -11.97 12.20
N LYS A 221 14.75 -10.92 11.44
CA LYS A 221 16.11 -10.67 10.92
C LYS A 221 16.67 -11.75 9.98
N THR A 222 15.81 -12.59 9.42
CA THR A 222 16.16 -13.68 8.50
C THR A 222 16.15 -13.28 7.03
N SER A 223 15.51 -12.14 6.70
CA SER A 223 15.41 -11.63 5.33
C SER A 223 15.65 -10.12 5.29
N ARG A 224 15.86 -9.59 4.09
CA ARG A 224 15.99 -8.15 3.82
C ARG A 224 14.87 -7.71 2.88
N GLY A 225 14.66 -6.42 2.72
CA GLY A 225 13.67 -5.85 1.81
C GLY A 225 13.11 -4.53 2.33
N TYR A 226 12.08 -4.03 1.65
CA TYR A 226 11.35 -2.82 2.05
C TYR A 226 10.06 -3.22 2.77
N VAL A 227 8.90 -2.94 2.17
CA VAL A 227 7.58 -3.33 2.67
C VAL A 227 7.44 -4.86 2.74
N SER A 228 7.85 -5.52 1.67
CA SER A 228 7.98 -6.98 1.58
C SER A 228 9.45 -7.40 1.64
N TYR A 229 9.69 -8.69 1.79
CA TYR A 229 11.03 -9.27 1.67
C TYR A 229 11.61 -9.14 0.24
N TRP A 230 12.91 -9.37 0.09
CA TRP A 230 13.72 -8.97 -1.08
C TRP A 230 13.19 -9.43 -2.42
N ALA A 231 12.70 -10.68 -2.54
CA ALA A 231 12.25 -11.22 -3.82
C ALA A 231 10.93 -10.58 -4.28
N ALA A 232 10.07 -10.24 -3.32
CA ALA A 232 8.87 -9.48 -3.57
C ALA A 232 9.21 -8.00 -3.85
N ALA A 233 10.03 -7.40 -3.00
CA ALA A 233 10.40 -5.99 -3.07
C ALA A 233 11.04 -5.61 -4.42
N SER A 234 11.82 -6.50 -5.05
CA SER A 234 12.40 -6.22 -6.38
C SER A 234 11.35 -6.06 -7.47
N THR A 235 10.29 -6.87 -7.44
CA THR A 235 9.16 -6.76 -8.39
C THR A 235 8.33 -5.51 -8.10
N GLU A 236 8.14 -5.21 -6.82
CA GLU A 236 7.38 -4.05 -6.36
C GLU A 236 8.09 -2.73 -6.76
N ALA A 237 9.42 -2.67 -6.62
CA ALA A 237 10.23 -1.54 -7.11
C ALA A 237 10.10 -1.32 -8.63
N GLN A 238 10.05 -2.41 -9.42
CA GLN A 238 9.80 -2.31 -10.86
C GLN A 238 8.43 -1.71 -11.16
N ILE A 239 7.38 -2.14 -10.46
CA ILE A 239 6.01 -1.60 -10.63
C ILE A 239 6.01 -0.09 -10.35
N LEU A 240 6.60 0.34 -9.23
CA LEU A 240 6.71 1.75 -8.87
C LEU A 240 7.45 2.57 -9.94
N ALA A 241 8.58 2.06 -10.44
CA ALA A 241 9.37 2.72 -11.47
C ALA A 241 8.61 2.88 -12.80
N VAL A 242 7.92 1.82 -13.24
CA VAL A 242 7.12 1.83 -14.47
C VAL A 242 5.92 2.76 -14.33
N SER A 243 5.22 2.73 -13.20
CA SER A 243 4.09 3.62 -12.94
C SER A 243 4.50 5.09 -12.85
N TYR A 244 5.65 5.40 -12.25
CA TYR A 244 6.20 6.75 -12.28
C TYR A 244 6.47 7.22 -13.71
N ASP A 245 7.04 6.37 -14.57
CA ASP A 245 7.28 6.71 -15.98
C ASP A 245 5.99 7.08 -16.72
N LYS A 246 4.90 6.32 -16.49
CA LYS A 246 3.57 6.56 -17.07
C LYS A 246 3.01 7.94 -16.74
N VAL A 247 3.15 8.38 -15.49
CA VAL A 247 2.57 9.65 -15.01
C VAL A 247 3.56 10.82 -14.96
N PHE A 248 4.84 10.59 -15.28
CA PHE A 248 5.92 11.58 -15.18
C PHE A 248 5.58 12.93 -15.83
N SER A 249 4.99 12.88 -17.03
CA SER A 249 4.65 14.08 -17.80
C SER A 249 3.43 14.82 -17.24
N ALA A 250 2.58 14.14 -16.48
CA ALA A 250 1.39 14.75 -15.87
C ALA A 250 1.76 15.66 -14.69
N ILE A 251 2.83 15.34 -13.94
CA ILE A 251 3.29 16.13 -12.79
C ILE A 251 3.53 17.60 -13.17
N GLU A 252 4.03 17.86 -14.37
CA GLU A 252 4.32 19.21 -14.85
C GLU A 252 3.10 19.92 -15.46
N LYS A 253 2.15 19.15 -15.99
CA LYS A 253 0.97 19.67 -16.68
C LYS A 253 -0.17 20.03 -15.73
N ASP A 254 -0.08 19.60 -14.47
CA ASP A 254 -1.17 19.69 -13.52
C ASP A 254 -0.82 20.52 -12.28
N PRO A 255 -1.14 21.83 -12.26
CA PRO A 255 -0.82 22.71 -11.13
C PRO A 255 -1.59 22.34 -9.84
N PHE A 256 -2.67 21.57 -9.95
CA PHE A 256 -3.42 21.07 -8.79
C PHE A 256 -2.53 20.20 -7.90
N ILE A 257 -1.79 19.25 -8.49
CA ILE A 257 -0.96 18.30 -7.75
C ILE A 257 0.16 18.98 -6.98
N LEU A 258 0.79 19.99 -7.59
CA LEU A 258 1.79 20.80 -6.91
C LEU A 258 1.22 21.47 -5.65
N SER A 259 0.07 22.12 -5.80
CA SER A 259 -0.59 22.83 -4.71
C SER A 259 -1.00 21.87 -3.58
N TYR A 260 -1.62 20.74 -3.94
CA TYR A 260 -2.07 19.73 -2.99
C TYR A 260 -0.92 19.10 -2.20
N LEU A 261 0.14 18.64 -2.88
CA LEU A 261 1.28 18.00 -2.21
C LEU A 261 2.09 19.01 -1.38
N HIS A 262 2.18 20.26 -1.82
CA HIS A 262 2.78 21.33 -1.01
C HIS A 262 2.00 21.56 0.29
N GLU A 263 0.67 21.65 0.21
CA GLU A 263 -0.20 21.80 1.38
C GLU A 263 -0.02 20.64 2.36
N LYS A 264 -0.02 19.39 1.87
CA LYS A 264 0.22 18.20 2.71
C LYS A 264 1.59 18.24 3.37
N ALA A 265 2.63 18.61 2.64
CA ALA A 265 3.98 18.70 3.17
C ALA A 265 4.10 19.76 4.27
N VAL A 266 3.48 20.93 4.10
CA VAL A 266 3.45 21.98 5.11
C VAL A 266 2.65 21.55 6.34
N LYS A 267 1.44 21.01 6.13
CA LYS A 267 0.53 20.59 7.20
C LYS A 267 1.17 19.53 8.12
N HIS A 268 1.87 18.56 7.54
CA HIS A 268 2.49 17.46 8.26
C HIS A 268 3.99 17.66 8.55
N ASN A 269 4.52 18.87 8.29
CA ASN A 269 5.93 19.21 8.52
C ASN A 269 6.93 18.22 7.87
N LEU A 270 6.65 17.82 6.63
CA LEU A 270 7.50 16.88 5.90
C LEU A 270 8.82 17.54 5.50
N SER A 271 9.91 16.76 5.50
CA SER A 271 11.26 17.24 5.18
C SER A 271 11.37 17.81 3.76
N ASN A 272 10.68 17.19 2.80
CA ASN A 272 10.52 17.70 1.45
C ASN A 272 9.24 18.55 1.36
N ARG A 273 9.41 19.86 1.12
CA ARG A 273 8.31 20.84 1.07
C ARG A 273 7.42 20.74 -0.16
N LYS A 274 7.81 20.01 -1.21
CA LYS A 274 7.07 19.90 -2.49
C LYS A 274 6.71 21.27 -3.10
N ALA A 275 7.56 22.28 -2.95
CA ALA A 275 7.26 23.64 -3.38
C ALA A 275 7.36 23.82 -4.90
N THR A 276 8.03 22.89 -5.58
CA THR A 276 8.20 22.88 -7.04
C THR A 276 7.95 21.49 -7.62
N VAL A 277 7.67 21.42 -8.93
CA VAL A 277 7.62 20.15 -9.69
C VAL A 277 8.92 19.34 -9.50
N SER A 278 10.06 20.03 -9.41
CA SER A 278 11.36 19.41 -9.18
C SER A 278 11.42 18.71 -7.81
N ASP A 279 10.78 19.27 -6.78
CA ASP A 279 10.79 18.69 -5.44
C ASP A 279 9.99 17.38 -5.37
N ILE A 280 8.85 17.32 -6.06
CA ILE A 280 8.02 16.10 -6.18
C ILE A 280 8.80 15.02 -6.94
N ARG A 281 9.36 15.36 -8.11
CA ARG A 281 10.18 14.44 -8.92
C ARG A 281 11.38 13.93 -8.13
N LYS A 282 12.09 14.83 -7.44
CA LYS A 282 13.24 14.48 -6.59
C LYS A 282 12.83 13.52 -5.47
N ASN A 283 11.65 13.72 -4.86
CA ASN A 283 11.16 12.80 -3.84
C ASN A 283 11.09 11.37 -4.36
N ILE A 284 10.36 11.17 -5.46
CA ILE A 284 10.12 9.85 -6.04
C ILE A 284 11.43 9.25 -6.56
N GLU A 285 12.23 10.03 -7.29
CA GLU A 285 13.46 9.55 -7.90
C GLU A 285 14.54 9.21 -6.89
N GLU A 286 14.71 10.00 -5.84
CA GLU A 286 15.76 9.75 -4.85
C GLU A 286 15.33 8.75 -3.79
N ARG A 287 14.06 8.79 -3.34
CA ARG A 287 13.58 8.00 -2.20
C ARG A 287 12.86 6.70 -2.58
N ILE A 288 12.70 6.44 -3.88
CA ILE A 288 12.29 5.12 -4.39
C ILE A 288 13.35 4.59 -5.36
N LEU A 289 13.57 5.29 -6.48
CA LEU A 289 14.35 4.71 -7.59
C LEU A 289 15.84 4.60 -7.28
N LYS A 290 16.44 5.66 -6.73
CA LYS A 290 17.85 5.67 -6.35
C LYS A 290 18.10 4.85 -5.09
N ASP A 291 17.16 4.88 -4.15
CA ASP A 291 17.25 4.13 -2.89
C ASP A 291 17.31 2.63 -3.14
N THR A 292 16.45 2.11 -4.04
CA THR A 292 16.36 0.67 -4.36
C THR A 292 17.55 0.08 -5.13
N ILE A 293 18.48 0.91 -5.61
CA ILE A 293 19.70 0.48 -6.33
C ILE A 293 20.99 0.69 -5.52
N ALA A 294 20.89 1.32 -4.34
CA ALA A 294 22.03 1.61 -3.46
C ALA A 294 22.40 0.38 -2.59
#